data_AF-A0A8H6WFS3-F1
#
_entry.id   AF-A0A8H6WFS3-F1
#
_cell.length_a   1.000
_cell.length_b   1.000
_cell.length_c   1.000
_cell.angle_alpha   90.00
_cell.angle_beta   90.00
_cell.angle_gamma   90.00
#
_symmetry.space_group_name_H-M   'P 1'
#
loop_
_entity.id
_entity.type
_entity.pdbx_description
1 polymer ?
#
loop_
_entity_poly.entity_id
_entity_poly.type
_entity_poly.pdbx_seq_one_letter_code
_entity_poly.pdbx_strand_id
1 'polypeptide(L)'
;MQYPSLSFPPRLPPPTVGMGKASAATKKRETARRHAIETRDKAMAIVQDLEQRNGIAVRWTPGMEEWRAAETLVKERRYRRALDSVQALVISRLLELAKVNMAGTGYRHRKFIEKALQARSKALRNAIERYNAVAVELDRPTLTWSQVVEYGFLAEFDLLQLAREDVREAAWARPGAREAMDAHYKLLRAVEERLPAQCRD
;
A
#
# COMPACT_ATOMS: atom_id res chain seq x y z
N MET A 1 53.80 3.13 77.35
CA MET A 1 52.42 3.40 76.88
C MET A 1 52.24 2.73 75.54
N GLN A 2 51.43 1.68 75.48
CA GLN A 2 51.28 0.80 74.34
C GLN A 2 49.89 1.05 73.73
N TYR A 3 49.86 1.60 72.52
CA TYR A 3 48.59 1.81 71.80
C TYR A 3 48.10 0.46 71.23
N PRO A 4 46.80 0.12 71.34
CA PRO A 4 46.28 -1.12 70.79
C PRO A 4 46.23 -1.07 69.27
N SER A 5 46.66 -2.15 68.61
CA SER A 5 46.66 -2.30 67.15
C SER A 5 45.22 -2.30 66.60
N LEU A 6 44.90 -1.36 65.72
CA LEU A 6 43.64 -1.36 64.98
C LEU A 6 43.69 -2.42 63.87
N SER A 7 42.86 -3.45 63.98
CA SER A 7 42.61 -4.41 62.91
C SER A 7 41.72 -3.77 61.84
N PHE A 8 42.20 -3.70 60.59
CA PHE A 8 41.39 -3.28 59.47
C PHE A 8 40.41 -4.40 59.07
N PRO A 9 39.11 -4.11 58.87
CA PRO A 9 38.16 -5.10 58.38
C PRO A 9 38.48 -5.50 56.92
N PRO A 10 38.20 -6.74 56.51
CA PRO A 10 38.47 -7.19 55.14
C PRO A 10 37.66 -6.38 54.13
N ARG A 11 38.31 -6.00 53.01
CA ARG A 11 37.65 -5.31 51.90
C ARG A 11 36.45 -6.12 51.42
N LEU A 12 35.27 -5.49 51.42
CA LEU A 12 34.10 -6.02 50.75
C LEU A 12 34.42 -6.20 49.24
N PRO A 13 34.05 -7.34 48.63
CA PRO A 13 34.20 -7.50 47.19
C PRO A 13 33.34 -6.46 46.45
N PRO A 14 33.82 -5.91 45.32
CA PRO A 14 33.05 -4.94 44.57
C PRO A 14 31.72 -5.57 44.08
N PRO A 15 30.62 -4.82 44.07
CA PRO A 15 29.34 -5.34 43.59
C PRO A 15 29.48 -5.75 42.13
N THR A 16 29.16 -7.02 41.85
CA THR A 16 29.14 -7.59 40.50
C THR A 16 27.97 -6.97 39.71
N VAL A 17 28.17 -5.75 39.20
CA VAL A 17 27.23 -5.14 38.26
C VAL A 17 27.28 -5.95 36.97
N GLY A 18 26.11 -6.41 36.51
CA GLY A 18 25.93 -7.24 35.30
C GLY A 18 26.41 -6.56 34.01
N MET A 19 27.73 -6.54 33.79
CA MET A 19 28.43 -5.82 32.72
C MET A 19 28.13 -6.38 31.31
N GLY A 20 27.71 -7.65 31.21
CA GLY A 20 27.43 -8.32 29.94
C GLY A 20 26.23 -7.77 29.17
N LYS A 21 25.14 -7.39 29.86
CA LYS A 21 23.93 -6.83 29.21
C LYS A 21 24.16 -5.39 28.75
N ALA A 22 24.89 -4.60 29.52
CA ALA A 22 25.23 -3.21 29.17
C ALA A 22 26.17 -3.15 27.94
N SER A 23 27.16 -4.04 27.85
CA SER A 23 28.09 -4.14 26.71
C SER A 23 27.39 -4.57 25.41
N ALA A 24 26.42 -5.49 25.49
CA ALA A 24 25.63 -5.89 24.32
C ALA A 24 24.71 -4.76 23.82
N ALA A 25 24.10 -4.00 24.73
CA ALA A 25 23.25 -2.86 24.40
C ALA A 25 24.04 -1.69 23.76
N THR A 26 25.27 -1.43 24.21
CA THR A 26 26.15 -0.42 23.61
C THR A 26 26.61 -0.83 22.21
N LYS A 27 27.00 -2.10 22.01
CA LYS A 27 27.34 -2.63 20.68
C LYS A 27 26.17 -2.51 19.69
N LYS A 28 24.94 -2.83 20.12
CA LYS A 28 23.74 -2.70 19.28
C LYS A 28 23.47 -1.25 18.86
N ARG A 29 23.60 -0.29 19.79
CA ARG A 29 23.46 1.16 19.48
C ARG A 29 24.55 1.63 18.52
N GLU A 30 25.78 1.16 18.70
CA GLU A 30 26.90 1.51 17.83
C GLU A 30 26.70 0.95 16.40
N THR A 31 26.27 -0.30 16.25
CA THR A 31 25.92 -0.87 14.94
C THR A 31 24.78 -0.10 14.28
N ALA A 32 23.72 0.24 15.03
CA ALA A 32 22.61 1.03 14.52
C ALA A 32 23.07 2.43 14.05
N ARG A 33 23.98 3.07 14.80
CA ARG A 33 24.59 4.34 14.42
C ARG A 33 25.36 4.23 13.10
N ARG A 34 26.19 3.19 12.94
CA ARG A 34 26.96 2.96 11.70
C ARG A 34 26.05 2.78 10.51
N HIS A 35 25.02 1.94 10.62
CA HIS A 35 24.04 1.75 9.56
C HIS A 35 23.27 3.03 9.22
N ALA A 36 22.95 3.86 10.22
CA ALA A 36 22.31 5.15 9.98
C ALA A 36 23.22 6.10 9.18
N ILE A 37 24.52 6.13 9.50
CA ILE A 37 25.52 6.92 8.76
C ILE A 37 25.65 6.40 7.33
N GLU A 38 25.83 5.09 7.14
CA GLU A 38 25.93 4.47 5.82
C GLU A 38 24.69 4.75 4.95
N THR A 39 23.50 4.68 5.56
CA THR A 39 22.23 4.96 4.88
C THR A 39 22.14 6.43 4.48
N ARG A 40 22.54 7.35 5.37
CA ARG A 40 22.60 8.78 5.08
C ARG A 40 23.56 9.08 3.93
N ASP A 41 24.75 8.48 3.95
CA ASP A 41 25.78 8.75 2.94
C ASP A 41 25.36 8.18 1.57
N LYS A 42 24.72 7.01 1.54
CA LYS A 42 24.07 6.48 0.32
C LYS A 42 22.96 7.41 -0.20
N ALA A 43 22.10 7.91 0.67
CA ALA A 43 21.06 8.86 0.30
C ALA A 43 21.66 10.18 -0.23
N MET A 44 22.75 10.66 0.38
CA MET A 44 23.47 11.86 -0.06
C MET A 44 24.05 11.70 -1.46
N ALA A 45 24.64 10.54 -1.76
CA ALA A 45 25.16 10.23 -3.10
C ALA A 45 24.05 10.25 -4.16
N ILE A 46 22.87 9.70 -3.85
CA ILE A 46 21.70 9.73 -4.75
C ILE A 46 21.22 11.17 -4.98
N VAL A 47 21.19 12.00 -3.93
CA VAL A 47 20.81 13.42 -4.06
C VAL A 47 21.78 14.17 -4.95
N GLN A 48 23.10 14.00 -4.77
CA GLN A 48 24.12 14.65 -5.59
C GLN A 48 24.03 14.25 -7.07
N ASP A 49 23.81 12.95 -7.35
CA ASP A 49 23.61 12.46 -8.72
C ASP A 49 22.34 13.07 -9.35
N LEU A 50 21.24 13.17 -8.60
CA LEU A 50 20.02 13.83 -9.08
C LEU A 50 20.21 15.34 -9.31
N GLU A 51 20.91 16.03 -8.42
CA GLU A 51 21.22 17.46 -8.58
C GLU A 51 22.02 17.72 -9.86
N GLN A 52 23.04 16.88 -10.12
CA GLN A 52 23.84 16.96 -11.34
C GLN A 52 23.00 16.71 -12.60
N ARG A 53 22.16 15.65 -12.60
CA ARG A 53 21.31 15.31 -13.76
C ARG A 53 20.26 16.37 -14.07
N ASN A 54 19.76 17.07 -13.06
CA ASN A 54 18.75 18.11 -13.21
C ASN A 54 19.35 19.52 -13.34
N GLY A 55 20.68 19.67 -13.38
CA GLY A 55 21.35 20.96 -13.52
C GLY A 55 21.11 21.90 -12.34
N ILE A 56 20.86 21.36 -11.14
CA ILE A 56 20.57 22.15 -9.93
C ILE A 56 21.90 22.67 -9.36
N ALA A 57 22.18 23.96 -9.57
CA ALA A 57 23.42 24.59 -9.11
C ALA A 57 23.44 24.85 -7.59
N VAL A 58 22.29 25.14 -6.99
CA VAL A 58 22.14 25.41 -5.55
C VAL A 58 21.14 24.43 -4.97
N ARG A 59 21.55 23.72 -3.91
CA ARG A 59 20.69 22.78 -3.21
C ARG A 59 19.47 23.49 -2.63
N TRP A 60 18.28 23.00 -2.98
CA TRP A 60 17.02 23.53 -2.48
C TRP A 60 16.92 23.33 -0.96
N THR A 61 16.58 24.40 -0.24
CA THR A 61 16.34 24.37 1.20
C THR A 61 14.89 24.71 1.53
N PRO A 62 14.36 24.26 2.69
CA PRO A 62 13.04 24.67 3.14
C PRO A 62 12.91 26.19 3.20
N GLY A 63 12.03 26.77 2.39
CA GLY A 63 11.81 28.22 2.26
C GLY A 63 12.03 28.77 0.84
N MET A 64 12.86 28.09 0.05
CA MET A 64 13.01 28.40 -1.38
C MET A 64 11.70 28.15 -2.14
N GLU A 65 11.52 28.83 -3.27
CA GLU A 65 10.32 28.67 -4.10
C GLU A 65 10.30 27.29 -4.75
N GLU A 66 11.43 26.83 -5.24
CA GLU A 66 11.62 25.52 -5.87
C GLU A 66 11.33 24.38 -4.89
N TRP A 67 11.73 24.55 -3.62
CA TRP A 67 11.40 23.59 -2.56
C TRP A 67 9.89 23.50 -2.34
N ARG A 68 9.21 24.65 -2.25
CA ARG A 68 7.74 24.71 -2.06
C ARG A 68 6.99 24.15 -3.27
N ALA A 69 7.43 24.47 -4.48
CA ALA A 69 6.87 23.92 -5.71
C ALA A 69 7.04 22.39 -5.77
N ALA A 70 8.23 21.88 -5.42
CA ALA A 70 8.49 20.45 -5.33
C ALA A 70 7.62 19.77 -4.27
N GLU A 71 7.42 20.40 -3.11
CA GLU A 71 6.55 19.89 -2.06
C GLU A 71 5.10 19.73 -2.55
N THR A 72 4.57 20.75 -3.24
CA THR A 72 3.24 20.68 -3.87
C THR A 72 3.16 19.55 -4.89
N LEU A 73 4.16 19.42 -5.78
CA LEU A 73 4.22 18.34 -6.77
C LEU A 73 4.26 16.95 -6.12
N VAL A 74 4.98 16.80 -5.01
CA VAL A 74 5.04 15.53 -4.26
C VAL A 74 3.69 15.21 -3.63
N LYS A 75 3.00 16.19 -3.03
CA LYS A 75 1.64 16.01 -2.48
C LYS A 75 0.64 15.60 -3.57
N GLU A 76 0.63 16.31 -4.70
CA GLU A 76 -0.22 15.97 -5.84
C GLU A 76 0.09 14.57 -6.39
N ARG A 77 1.37 14.21 -6.51
CA ARG A 77 1.78 12.88 -6.98
C ARG A 77 1.33 11.78 -6.01
N ARG A 78 1.42 12.03 -4.70
CA ARG A 78 0.94 11.11 -3.67
C ARG A 78 -0.57 10.91 -3.79
N TYR A 79 -1.32 11.98 -4.03
CA TYR A 79 -2.75 11.94 -4.28
C TYR A 79 -3.08 11.10 -5.51
N ARG A 80 -2.46 11.39 -6.66
CA ARG A 80 -2.66 10.62 -7.90
C ARG A 80 -2.33 9.14 -7.72
N ARG A 81 -1.27 8.79 -6.99
CA ARG A 81 -0.95 7.38 -6.69
C ARG A 81 -1.98 6.71 -5.80
N ALA A 82 -2.51 7.41 -4.80
CA ALA A 82 -3.55 6.88 -3.94
C ALA A 82 -4.85 6.65 -4.73
N LEU A 83 -5.18 7.60 -5.61
CA LEU A 83 -6.27 7.52 -6.57
C LEU A 83 -6.13 6.30 -7.50
N ASP A 84 -4.98 6.17 -8.18
CA ASP A 84 -4.67 5.04 -9.07
C ASP A 84 -4.79 3.69 -8.33
N SER A 85 -4.34 3.63 -7.07
CA SER A 85 -4.45 2.42 -6.26
C SER A 85 -5.89 2.05 -5.95
N VAL A 86 -6.78 3.01 -5.68
CA VAL A 86 -8.21 2.75 -5.46
C VAL A 86 -8.83 2.25 -6.77
N GLN A 87 -8.58 2.94 -7.88
CA GLN A 87 -9.11 2.58 -9.20
C GLN A 87 -8.69 1.16 -9.60
N ALA A 88 -7.41 0.83 -9.51
CA ALA A 88 -6.90 -0.49 -9.87
C ALA A 88 -7.55 -1.61 -9.04
N LEU A 89 -7.78 -1.39 -7.74
CA LEU A 89 -8.44 -2.35 -6.87
C LEU A 89 -9.93 -2.51 -7.18
N VAL A 90 -10.63 -1.42 -7.52
CA VAL A 90 -12.03 -1.46 -7.96
C VAL A 90 -12.16 -2.24 -9.27
N ILE A 91 -11.35 -1.90 -10.27
CA ILE A 91 -11.32 -2.60 -11.57
C ILE A 91 -11.02 -4.08 -11.35
N SER A 92 -10.01 -4.41 -10.55
CA SER A 92 -9.63 -5.79 -10.23
C SER A 92 -10.74 -6.56 -9.51
N ARG A 93 -11.49 -5.91 -8.62
CA ARG A 93 -12.65 -6.50 -7.92
C ARG A 93 -13.79 -6.78 -8.90
N LEU A 94 -14.11 -5.83 -9.78
CA LEU A 94 -15.19 -5.98 -10.76
C LEU A 94 -14.88 -7.07 -11.79
N LEU A 95 -13.63 -7.15 -12.28
CA LEU A 95 -13.20 -8.23 -13.16
C LEU A 95 -13.29 -9.60 -12.50
N GLU A 96 -13.04 -9.69 -11.18
CA GLU A 96 -13.25 -10.93 -10.46
C GLU A 96 -14.70 -11.31 -10.28
N LEU A 97 -15.57 -10.36 -9.96
CA LEU A 97 -17.00 -10.62 -9.88
C LEU A 97 -17.53 -11.14 -11.22
N ALA A 98 -17.10 -10.55 -12.33
CA ALA A 98 -17.42 -11.05 -13.66
C ALA A 98 -16.91 -12.49 -13.87
N LYS A 99 -15.66 -12.79 -13.49
CA LYS A 99 -15.09 -14.16 -13.58
C LYS A 99 -15.84 -15.17 -12.71
N VAL A 100 -16.31 -14.78 -11.52
CA VAL A 100 -17.17 -15.65 -10.68
C VAL A 100 -18.46 -16.02 -11.40
N ASN A 101 -18.91 -15.23 -12.38
CA ASN A 101 -20.14 -15.46 -13.15
C ASN A 101 -19.94 -16.18 -14.50
N MET A 102 -18.69 -16.39 -14.96
CA MET A 102 -18.37 -17.05 -16.24
C MET A 102 -18.58 -18.58 -16.23
N ALA A 103 -19.21 -19.14 -17.26
CA ALA A 103 -19.27 -20.59 -17.48
C ALA A 103 -17.86 -21.20 -17.64
N GLY A 104 -17.65 -22.46 -17.23
CA GLY A 104 -16.36 -23.16 -17.28
C GLY A 104 -15.42 -22.93 -16.07
N THR A 105 -15.81 -22.13 -15.07
CA THR A 105 -15.07 -22.03 -13.79
C THR A 105 -15.45 -23.15 -12.82
N GLY A 106 -14.61 -24.18 -12.73
CA GLY A 106 -14.79 -25.28 -11.77
C GLY A 106 -14.81 -24.80 -10.30
N TYR A 107 -15.41 -25.61 -9.41
CA TYR A 107 -15.62 -25.28 -7.99
C TYR A 107 -14.34 -24.80 -7.27
N ARG A 108 -13.21 -25.48 -7.51
CA ARG A 108 -11.91 -25.11 -6.94
C ARG A 108 -11.49 -23.70 -7.36
N HIS A 109 -11.68 -23.34 -8.62
CA HIS A 109 -11.34 -22.01 -9.15
C HIS A 109 -12.23 -20.94 -8.51
N ARG A 110 -13.53 -21.21 -8.34
CA ARG A 110 -14.46 -20.31 -7.63
C ARG A 110 -14.04 -20.05 -6.19
N LYS A 111 -13.62 -21.08 -5.45
CA LYS A 111 -13.10 -20.92 -4.08
C LYS A 111 -11.85 -20.04 -4.02
N PHE A 112 -10.98 -20.08 -5.02
CA PHE A 112 -9.85 -19.16 -5.11
C PHE A 112 -10.31 -17.72 -5.38
N ILE A 113 -11.26 -17.51 -6.30
CA ILE A 113 -11.78 -16.17 -6.58
C ILE A 113 -12.50 -15.59 -5.35
N GLU A 114 -13.27 -16.39 -4.61
CA GLU A 114 -13.92 -15.97 -3.36
C GLU A 114 -12.90 -15.45 -2.34
N LYS A 115 -11.80 -16.18 -2.11
CA LYS A 115 -10.71 -15.74 -1.24
C LYS A 115 -10.03 -14.47 -1.76
N ALA A 116 -9.82 -14.38 -3.07
CA ALA A 116 -9.21 -13.21 -3.70
C ALA A 116 -10.12 -11.97 -3.59
N LEU A 117 -11.44 -12.15 -3.63
CA LEU A 117 -12.44 -11.10 -3.46
C LEU A 117 -12.44 -10.57 -2.01
N GLN A 118 -12.35 -11.46 -1.02
CA GLN A 118 -12.21 -11.09 0.39
C GLN A 118 -10.91 -10.30 0.63
N ALA A 119 -9.78 -10.81 0.14
CA ALA A 119 -8.49 -10.14 0.26
C ALA A 119 -8.50 -8.75 -0.39
N ARG A 120 -9.10 -8.64 -1.60
CA ARG A 120 -9.27 -7.35 -2.27
C ARG A 120 -10.17 -6.39 -1.53
N SER A 121 -11.26 -6.88 -0.94
CA SER A 121 -12.17 -6.01 -0.18
C SER A 121 -11.44 -5.36 1.00
N LYS A 122 -10.58 -6.12 1.69
CA LYS A 122 -9.70 -5.57 2.73
C LYS A 122 -8.68 -4.58 2.16
N ALA A 123 -8.01 -4.91 1.05
CA ALA A 123 -7.05 -4.03 0.40
C ALA A 123 -7.69 -2.70 -0.05
N LEU A 124 -8.92 -2.76 -0.54
CA LEU A 124 -9.69 -1.60 -1.01
C LEU A 124 -10.07 -0.67 0.15
N ARG A 125 -10.48 -1.21 1.32
CA ARG A 125 -10.66 -0.39 2.53
C ARG A 125 -9.40 0.38 2.91
N ASN A 126 -8.26 -0.30 2.96
CA ASN A 126 -6.98 0.32 3.26
C ASN A 126 -6.55 1.34 2.19
N ALA A 127 -6.93 1.13 0.92
CA ALA A 127 -6.65 2.08 -0.16
C ALA A 127 -7.51 3.34 -0.04
N ILE A 128 -8.79 3.19 0.30
CA ILE A 128 -9.70 4.31 0.58
C ILE A 128 -9.20 5.14 1.76
N GLU A 129 -8.76 4.51 2.85
CA GLU A 129 -8.18 5.22 4.00
C GLU A 129 -6.94 6.05 3.59
N ARG A 130 -6.04 5.45 2.81
CA ARG A 130 -4.84 6.15 2.30
C ARG A 130 -5.20 7.29 1.35
N TYR A 131 -6.19 7.09 0.49
CA TYR A 131 -6.71 8.13 -0.39
C TYR A 131 -7.29 9.28 0.43
N ASN A 132 -8.18 9.00 1.38
CA ASN A 132 -8.83 10.01 2.20
C ASN A 132 -7.83 10.82 3.03
N ALA A 133 -6.79 10.18 3.57
CA ALA A 133 -5.73 10.89 4.29
C ALA A 133 -5.04 11.96 3.41
N VAL A 134 -4.73 11.63 2.17
CA VAL A 134 -4.07 12.56 1.23
C VAL A 134 -5.08 13.55 0.61
N ALA A 135 -6.33 13.13 0.42
CA ALA A 135 -7.40 13.99 -0.09
C ALA A 135 -7.67 15.16 0.86
N VAL A 136 -7.72 14.91 2.17
CA VAL A 136 -7.88 15.96 3.20
C VAL A 136 -6.70 16.93 3.19
N GLU A 137 -5.47 16.45 3.00
CA GLU A 137 -4.26 17.32 2.90
C GLU A 137 -4.33 18.31 1.71
N LEU A 138 -5.11 17.98 0.66
CA LEU A 138 -5.22 18.75 -0.58
C LEU A 138 -6.61 19.39 -0.79
N ASP A 139 -7.46 19.39 0.24
CA ASP A 139 -8.85 19.88 0.17
C ASP A 139 -9.66 19.23 -0.99
N ARG A 140 -9.53 17.91 -1.13
CA ARG A 140 -10.22 17.09 -2.13
C ARG A 140 -11.33 16.25 -1.49
N PRO A 141 -12.37 15.86 -2.27
CA PRO A 141 -13.45 15.03 -1.75
C PRO A 141 -12.96 13.65 -1.31
N THR A 142 -13.47 13.19 -0.17
CA THR A 142 -13.22 11.86 0.39
C THR A 142 -14.17 10.82 -0.19
N LEU A 143 -13.78 9.55 -0.10
CA LEU A 143 -14.55 8.40 -0.55
C LEU A 143 -15.03 7.57 0.65
N THR A 144 -16.28 7.14 0.59
CA THR A 144 -16.87 6.20 1.56
C THR A 144 -16.89 4.79 0.97
N TRP A 145 -16.83 3.76 1.83
CA TRP A 145 -16.93 2.37 1.39
C TRP A 145 -18.24 2.07 0.65
N SER A 146 -19.37 2.62 1.12
CA SER A 146 -20.68 2.45 0.49
C SER A 146 -20.65 2.94 -0.94
N GLN A 147 -20.20 4.18 -1.17
CA GLN A 147 -19.98 4.74 -2.50
C GLN A 147 -19.20 3.76 -3.37
N VAL A 148 -18.01 3.34 -2.94
CA VAL A 148 -17.14 2.45 -3.73
C VAL A 148 -17.74 1.07 -4.03
N VAL A 149 -18.65 0.56 -3.20
CA VAL A 149 -19.29 -0.75 -3.41
C VAL A 149 -20.62 -0.65 -4.15
N GLU A 150 -21.39 0.41 -3.91
CA GLU A 150 -22.66 0.73 -4.55
C GLU A 150 -22.46 1.11 -6.02
N TYR A 151 -21.32 1.71 -6.35
CA TYR A 151 -20.82 1.77 -7.72
C TYR A 151 -20.43 0.36 -8.19
N GLY A 152 -21.44 -0.50 -8.37
CA GLY A 152 -21.32 -1.86 -8.91
C GLY A 152 -20.85 -1.86 -10.37
N PHE A 153 -20.77 -0.67 -10.96
CA PHE A 153 -20.42 -0.45 -12.34
C PHE A 153 -19.27 0.56 -12.53
N LEU A 154 -18.36 0.27 -13.47
CA LEU A 154 -17.20 1.13 -13.73
C LEU A 154 -17.62 2.52 -14.23
N ALA A 155 -18.65 2.64 -15.07
CA ALA A 155 -19.04 3.95 -15.60
C ALA A 155 -19.66 4.90 -14.56
N GLU A 156 -20.14 4.37 -13.44
CA GLU A 156 -20.74 5.17 -12.37
C GLU A 156 -19.67 5.69 -11.39
N PHE A 157 -18.43 5.20 -11.52
CA PHE A 157 -17.35 5.60 -10.63
C PHE A 157 -16.74 6.91 -11.12
N ASP A 158 -17.24 8.04 -10.60
CA ASP A 158 -16.73 9.39 -10.92
C ASP A 158 -15.23 9.55 -10.65
N LEU A 159 -14.67 8.69 -9.81
CA LEU A 159 -13.23 8.62 -9.57
C LEU A 159 -12.44 8.32 -10.86
N LEU A 160 -13.03 7.61 -11.83
CA LEU A 160 -12.40 7.29 -13.11
C LEU A 160 -12.33 8.51 -14.05
N GLN A 161 -13.13 9.56 -13.82
CA GLN A 161 -12.99 10.85 -14.54
C GLN A 161 -11.63 11.49 -14.29
N LEU A 162 -11.11 11.27 -13.08
CA LEU A 162 -9.83 11.81 -12.64
C LEU A 162 -8.66 10.88 -12.98
N ALA A 163 -8.93 9.73 -13.61
CA ALA A 163 -7.90 8.81 -14.10
C ALA A 163 -7.18 9.40 -15.32
N ARG A 164 -6.01 8.84 -15.65
CA ARG A 164 -5.26 9.24 -16.85
C ARG A 164 -5.99 8.93 -18.17
N GLU A 165 -6.89 7.96 -18.16
CA GLU A 165 -7.69 7.53 -19.31
C GLU A 165 -9.12 7.26 -18.82
N ASP A 166 -10.08 8.04 -19.31
CA ASP A 166 -11.49 7.85 -18.97
C ASP A 166 -12.04 6.65 -19.74
N VAL A 167 -12.17 5.53 -19.03
CA VAL A 167 -12.65 4.26 -19.61
C VAL A 167 -14.16 4.14 -19.67
N ARG A 168 -14.92 5.13 -19.17
CA ARG A 168 -16.38 5.03 -19.05
C ARG A 168 -17.09 5.04 -20.41
N GLU A 169 -16.48 5.68 -21.40
CA GLU A 169 -16.98 5.73 -22.77
C GLU A 169 -16.71 4.45 -23.58
N ALA A 170 -15.88 3.54 -23.06
CA ALA A 170 -15.58 2.30 -23.75
C ALA A 170 -16.84 1.43 -23.89
N ALA A 171 -17.04 0.82 -25.07
CA ALA A 171 -18.26 0.05 -25.35
C ALA A 171 -18.51 -1.10 -24.35
N TRP A 172 -17.45 -1.73 -23.85
CA TRP A 172 -17.50 -2.80 -22.83
C TRP A 172 -17.77 -2.27 -21.41
N ALA A 173 -17.56 -0.97 -21.20
CA ALA A 173 -17.78 -0.27 -19.94
C ALA A 173 -19.14 0.43 -19.90
N ARG A 174 -20.07 0.15 -20.83
CA ARG A 174 -21.47 0.62 -20.78
C ARG A 174 -22.35 -0.35 -19.98
N PRO A 175 -23.29 0.13 -19.13
CA PRO A 175 -24.06 -0.74 -18.23
C PRO A 175 -24.78 -1.87 -18.98
N GLY A 176 -25.53 -1.53 -20.03
CA GLY A 176 -26.29 -2.50 -20.82
C GLY A 176 -25.41 -3.55 -21.52
N ALA A 177 -24.19 -3.20 -21.94
CA ALA A 177 -23.27 -4.15 -22.57
C ALA A 177 -22.78 -5.20 -21.56
N ARG A 178 -22.51 -4.79 -20.31
CA ARG A 178 -22.15 -5.72 -19.23
C ARG A 178 -23.31 -6.57 -18.77
N GLU A 179 -24.51 -6.01 -18.62
CA GLU A 179 -25.69 -6.79 -18.26
C GLU A 179 -25.96 -7.90 -19.27
N ALA A 180 -25.85 -7.58 -20.57
CA ALA A 180 -25.98 -8.56 -21.64
C ALA A 180 -24.88 -9.64 -21.56
N MET A 181 -23.62 -9.27 -21.32
CA MET A 181 -22.52 -10.23 -21.10
C MET A 181 -22.78 -11.12 -19.88
N ASP A 182 -23.15 -10.56 -18.74
CA ASP A 182 -23.42 -11.29 -17.50
C ASP A 182 -24.60 -12.26 -17.68
N ALA A 183 -25.67 -11.82 -18.35
CA ALA A 183 -26.81 -12.68 -18.68
C ALA A 183 -26.40 -13.83 -19.60
N HIS A 184 -25.60 -13.55 -20.63
CA HIS A 184 -25.07 -14.56 -21.54
C HIS A 184 -24.24 -15.62 -20.80
N TYR A 185 -23.29 -15.20 -19.96
CA TYR A 185 -22.44 -16.12 -19.20
C TYR A 185 -23.20 -16.91 -18.13
N LYS A 186 -24.19 -16.29 -17.47
CA LYS A 186 -25.10 -17.00 -16.55
C LYS A 186 -25.92 -18.06 -17.26
N LEU A 187 -26.38 -17.78 -18.49
CA LEU A 187 -27.14 -18.74 -19.29
C LEU A 187 -26.27 -19.93 -19.72
N LEU A 188 -25.06 -19.66 -20.23
CA LEU A 188 -24.09 -20.71 -20.55
C LEU A 188 -23.79 -21.61 -19.34
N ARG A 189 -23.67 -21.01 -18.16
CA ARG A 189 -23.47 -21.76 -16.90
C ARG A 189 -24.68 -22.60 -16.52
N ALA A 190 -25.88 -22.05 -16.61
CA ALA A 190 -27.10 -22.79 -16.29
C ALA A 190 -27.24 -24.04 -17.17
N VAL A 191 -26.78 -23.98 -18.42
CA VAL A 191 -26.69 -25.13 -19.32
C VAL A 191 -25.62 -26.13 -18.85
N GLU A 192 -24.43 -25.65 -18.50
CA GLU A 192 -23.34 -26.49 -17.97
C GLU A 192 -23.74 -27.26 -16.70
N GLU A 193 -24.47 -26.62 -15.78
CA GLU A 193 -24.89 -27.21 -14.51
C GLU A 193 -26.04 -28.23 -14.67
N ARG A 194 -26.86 -28.10 -15.71
CA ARG A 194 -27.96 -29.04 -16.02
C ARG A 194 -27.47 -30.32 -16.69
N LEU A 195 -26.35 -30.27 -17.42
CA LEU A 195 -25.81 -31.44 -18.11
C LEU A 195 -25.05 -32.35 -17.11
N PRO A 196 -25.36 -33.66 -17.04
CA PRO A 196 -24.60 -34.59 -16.19
C PRO A 196 -23.14 -34.64 -16.65
N ALA A 197 -22.22 -34.80 -15.70
CA ALA A 197 -20.77 -34.77 -15.92
C ALA A 197 -20.23 -35.84 -16.92
N GLN A 198 -21.08 -36.77 -17.38
CA GLN A 198 -20.73 -37.88 -18.26
C GLN A 198 -20.89 -37.59 -19.76
N CYS A 199 -21.43 -36.43 -20.17
CA CYS A 199 -21.59 -36.05 -21.58
C CYS A 199 -20.60 -34.95 -22.02
N ARG A 200 -19.40 -34.88 -21.43
CA ARG A 200 -18.34 -33.94 -21.83
C ARG A 200 -17.20 -34.73 -22.48
N ASP A 201 -17.38 -35.08 -23.75
CA ASP A 201 -16.30 -35.48 -24.66
C ASP A 201 -15.62 -34.24 -25.26
#